data_AF-A0A2T5EJR2-F1
#
_entry.id   AF-A0A2T5EJR2-F1
#
_cell.length_a   1.000
_cell.length_b   1.000
_cell.length_c   1.000
_cell.angle_alpha   90.00
_cell.angle_beta   90.00
_cell.angle_gamma   90.00
#
_symmetry.space_group_name_H-M   'P 1'
#
loop_
_entity.id
_entity.type
_entity.pdbx_description
1 polymer ?
#
loop_
_entity_poly.entity_id
_entity_poly.type
_entity_poly.pdbx_seq_one_letter_code
_entity_poly.pdbx_strand_id
1 'polypeptide(L)'
;MKLSINNQLGRDVSTLALNVFGIFVYISLIRIYLHQLTLPEPLLFAFMFSLVFNIYYEFKAGISRLTHVRILSTIIIFCVAAFLAQEIRGVYLTTMTELTNYENAEELIGQEYLKAAQNRVVGYGGCFAVGLVTARMLLYKILVNVASRVLVLPNYRGNVCPMCQQPTQIH
;
A
#
# COMPACT_ATOMS: atom_id res chain seq x y z
N MET A 1 -5.97 33.47 13.81
CA MET A 1 -4.51 33.25 13.60
C MET A 1 -4.25 33.18 12.10
N LYS A 2 -3.64 34.22 11.49
CA LYS A 2 -3.35 34.25 10.04
C LYS A 2 -2.16 33.33 9.74
N LEU A 3 -2.41 32.12 9.27
CA LEU A 3 -1.39 31.31 8.61
C LEU A 3 -0.92 32.09 7.38
N SER A 4 0.38 32.41 7.28
CA SER A 4 0.92 33.06 6.08
C SER A 4 0.67 32.18 4.86
N ILE A 5 0.21 32.78 3.76
CA ILE A 5 -0.07 32.08 2.49
C ILE A 5 1.17 31.28 2.03
N ASN A 6 2.37 31.80 2.29
CA ASN A 6 3.64 31.14 1.97
C ASN A 6 3.83 29.81 2.73
N ASN A 7 3.46 29.73 4.01
CA ASN A 7 3.55 28.48 4.76
C ASN A 7 2.54 27.43 4.27
N GLN A 8 1.39 27.87 3.73
CA GLN A 8 0.40 26.97 3.16
C GLN A 8 0.84 26.41 1.81
N LEU A 9 1.34 27.27 0.92
CA LEU A 9 1.84 26.86 -0.39
C LEU A 9 3.00 25.85 -0.27
N GLY A 10 3.95 26.11 0.63
CA GLY A 10 5.07 25.19 0.87
C GLY A 10 4.62 23.80 1.33
N ARG A 11 3.54 23.73 2.12
CA ARG A 11 2.97 22.45 2.59
C ARG A 11 2.27 21.68 1.48
N ASP A 12 1.52 22.38 0.64
CA ASP A 12 0.83 21.79 -0.50
C ASP A 12 1.85 21.22 -1.51
N VAL A 13 2.90 21.99 -1.81
CA VAL A 13 4.02 21.53 -2.64
C VAL A 13 4.75 20.33 -2.01
N SER A 14 5.06 20.38 -0.71
CA SER A 14 5.73 19.27 -0.03
C SER A 14 4.90 17.98 -0.04
N THR A 15 3.57 18.10 0.14
CA THR A 15 2.67 16.94 0.12
C THR A 15 2.59 16.34 -1.27
N LEU A 16 2.55 17.16 -2.32
CA LEU A 16 2.61 16.69 -3.70
C LEU A 16 3.94 15.99 -3.99
N ALA A 17 5.07 16.58 -3.59
CA ALA A 17 6.39 15.98 -3.77
C ALA A 17 6.51 14.63 -3.06
N LEU A 18 5.98 14.51 -1.82
CA LEU A 18 5.95 13.26 -1.08
C LEU A 18 5.10 12.19 -1.76
N ASN A 19 3.96 12.56 -2.36
CA ASN A 19 3.14 11.63 -3.13
C ASN A 19 3.90 11.09 -4.35
N VAL A 20 4.53 11.97 -5.13
CA VAL A 20 5.32 11.59 -6.32
C VAL A 20 6.49 10.69 -5.91
N PHE A 21 7.22 11.07 -4.86
CA PHE A 21 8.32 10.27 -4.34
C PHE A 21 7.84 8.89 -3.86
N GLY A 22 6.72 8.83 -3.13
CA GLY A 22 6.14 7.58 -2.66
C GLY A 22 5.75 6.64 -3.82
N ILE A 23 5.23 7.17 -4.93
CA ILE A 23 4.94 6.38 -6.13
C ILE A 23 6.22 5.78 -6.71
N PHE A 24 7.32 6.55 -6.76
CA PHE A 24 8.60 6.06 -7.25
C PHE A 24 9.16 4.94 -6.36
N VAL A 25 9.05 5.10 -5.04
CA VAL A 25 9.41 4.06 -4.05
C VAL A 25 8.57 2.80 -4.27
N TYR A 26 7.26 2.93 -4.44
CA TYR A 26 6.38 1.79 -4.70
C TYR A 26 6.76 1.04 -5.99
N ILE A 27 7.02 1.76 -7.07
CA ILE A 27 7.46 1.15 -8.35
C ILE A 27 8.75 0.35 -8.13
N SER A 28 9.69 0.90 -7.38
CA SER A 28 10.97 0.23 -7.08
C SER A 28 10.73 -1.05 -6.27
N LEU A 29 9.90 -0.99 -5.23
CA LEU A 29 9.56 -2.14 -4.38
C LEU A 29 8.84 -3.25 -5.15
N ILE A 30 7.89 -2.91 -6.02
CA ILE A 30 7.22 -3.93 -6.85
C ILE A 30 8.17 -4.57 -7.85
N ARG A 31 9.09 -3.80 -8.45
CA ARG A 31 10.10 -4.39 -9.35
C ARG A 31 11.00 -5.38 -8.61
N ILE A 32 11.39 -5.08 -7.37
CA ILE A 32 12.15 -6.00 -6.51
C ILE A 32 11.32 -7.25 -6.21
N TYR A 33 10.06 -7.07 -5.80
CA TYR A 33 9.15 -8.17 -5.52
C TYR A 33 8.98 -9.12 -6.72
N LEU A 34 8.81 -8.55 -7.93
CA LEU A 34 8.60 -9.31 -9.16
C LEU A 34 9.89 -9.79 -9.85
N HIS A 35 11.08 -9.52 -9.30
CA HIS A 35 12.35 -9.70 -10.06
C HIS A 35 12.61 -11.16 -10.48
N GLN A 36 12.03 -12.15 -9.79
CA GLN A 36 12.24 -13.56 -10.09
C GLN A 36 11.38 -14.06 -11.27
N LEU A 37 10.47 -13.23 -11.80
CA LEU A 37 9.63 -13.57 -12.94
C LEU A 37 10.35 -13.24 -14.24
N THR A 38 10.27 -14.17 -15.20
CA THR A 38 10.77 -13.96 -16.57
C THR A 38 9.97 -12.91 -17.34
N LEU A 39 8.66 -12.79 -17.08
CA LEU A 39 7.79 -11.78 -17.69
C LEU A 39 6.95 -11.08 -16.59
N PRO A 40 7.50 -10.07 -15.89
CA PRO A 40 6.82 -9.41 -14.76
C PRO A 40 5.75 -8.40 -15.19
N GLU A 41 5.76 -7.95 -16.45
CA GLU A 41 4.95 -6.83 -16.94
C GLU A 41 3.44 -6.96 -16.69
N PRO A 42 2.78 -8.12 -16.88
CA PRO A 42 1.34 -8.23 -16.62
C PRO A 42 0.97 -8.00 -15.14
N LEU A 43 1.77 -8.53 -14.22
CA LEU A 43 1.57 -8.36 -12.78
C LEU A 43 1.94 -6.95 -12.32
N LEU A 44 3.03 -6.40 -12.85
CA LEU A 44 3.42 -5.01 -12.62
C LEU A 44 2.28 -4.07 -13.03
N PHE A 45 1.73 -4.26 -14.23
CA PHE A 45 0.58 -3.49 -14.72
C PHE A 45 -0.63 -3.64 -13.80
N ALA A 46 -1.00 -4.86 -13.41
CA ALA A 46 -2.15 -5.10 -12.54
C ALA A 46 -2.00 -4.41 -11.16
N PHE A 47 -0.82 -4.47 -10.55
CA PHE A 47 -0.57 -3.84 -9.26
C PHE A 47 -0.46 -2.32 -9.35
N MET A 48 0.11 -1.78 -10.42
CA MET A 48 0.09 -0.34 -10.69
C MET A 48 -1.33 0.17 -10.94
N PHE A 49 -2.12 -0.57 -11.72
CA PHE A 49 -3.52 -0.26 -11.97
C PHE A 49 -4.33 -0.22 -10.66
N SER A 50 -4.11 -1.19 -9.76
CA SER A 50 -4.74 -1.20 -8.44
C SER A 50 -4.44 0.06 -7.61
N LEU A 51 -3.19 0.54 -7.62
CA LEU A 51 -2.82 1.80 -6.95
C LEU A 51 -3.54 2.99 -7.60
N VAL A 52 -3.46 3.12 -8.93
CA VAL A 52 -4.10 4.21 -9.68
C VAL A 52 -5.61 4.24 -9.43
N PHE A 53 -6.25 3.08 -9.43
CA PHE A 53 -7.66 2.93 -9.13
C PHE A 53 -7.98 3.42 -7.71
N ASN A 54 -7.21 3.03 -6.69
CA ASN A 54 -7.41 3.52 -5.33
C ASN A 54 -7.23 5.05 -5.22
N ILE A 55 -6.23 5.61 -5.91
CA ILE A 55 -6.02 7.07 -5.97
C ILE A 55 -7.23 7.77 -6.60
N TYR A 56 -7.79 7.20 -7.69
CA TYR A 56 -8.98 7.73 -8.35
C TYR A 56 -10.20 7.80 -7.40
N TYR A 57 -10.40 6.78 -6.56
CA TYR A 57 -11.50 6.81 -5.56
C TYR A 57 -11.33 7.90 -4.52
N GLU A 58 -10.10 8.20 -4.11
CA GLU A 58 -9.85 9.31 -3.18
C GLU A 58 -10.22 10.65 -3.83
N PHE A 59 -9.91 10.84 -5.12
CA PHE A 59 -10.31 12.04 -5.86
C PHE A 59 -11.83 12.19 -6.03
N LYS A 60 -12.57 11.08 -6.09
CA LYS A 60 -14.05 11.10 -6.20
C LYS A 60 -14.72 11.81 -5.01
N ALA A 61 -14.07 11.82 -3.83
CA ALA A 61 -14.56 12.53 -2.65
C ALA A 61 -14.35 14.06 -2.71
N GLY A 62 -13.72 14.57 -3.76
CA GLY A 62 -13.39 15.99 -3.96
C GLY A 62 -11.90 16.27 -3.77
N ILE A 63 -11.44 17.41 -4.32
CA ILE A 63 -10.03 17.82 -4.23
C ILE A 63 -9.85 18.70 -2.99
N SER A 64 -9.12 18.19 -2.01
CA SER A 64 -8.78 18.89 -0.78
C SER A 64 -7.41 18.45 -0.27
N ARG A 65 -6.81 19.19 0.68
CA ARG A 65 -5.57 18.76 1.35
C ARG A 65 -5.71 17.39 2.01
N LEU A 66 -6.88 17.10 2.58
CA LEU A 66 -7.18 15.80 3.17
C LEU A 66 -7.15 14.69 2.11
N THR A 67 -7.61 14.97 0.89
CA THR A 67 -7.53 14.04 -0.25
C THR A 67 -6.08 13.68 -0.55
N HIS A 68 -5.18 14.66 -0.61
CA HIS A 68 -3.74 14.41 -0.83
C HIS A 68 -3.10 13.61 0.32
N VAL A 69 -3.55 13.82 1.56
CA VAL A 69 -3.10 13.04 2.72
C VAL A 69 -3.57 11.58 2.65
N ARG A 70 -4.81 11.35 2.21
CA ARG A 70 -5.35 9.99 2.01
C ARG A 70 -4.65 9.27 0.87
N ILE A 71 -4.33 9.99 -0.22
CA ILE A 71 -3.50 9.48 -1.32
C ILE A 71 -2.12 9.08 -0.80
N LEU A 72 -1.47 9.95 -0.02
CA LEU A 72 -0.15 9.65 0.57
C LEU A 72 -0.20 8.42 1.47
N SER A 73 -1.21 8.32 2.33
CA SER A 73 -1.41 7.17 3.21
C SER A 73 -1.64 5.89 2.41
N THR A 74 -2.40 5.96 1.32
CA THR A 74 -2.62 4.85 0.40
C THR A 74 -1.32 4.41 -0.27
N ILE A 75 -0.51 5.34 -0.78
CA ILE A 75 0.79 5.02 -1.39
C ILE A 75 1.70 4.32 -0.38
N ILE A 76 1.79 4.83 0.86
CA ILE A 76 2.59 4.19 1.93
C ILE A 76 2.11 2.77 2.19
N ILE A 77 0.80 2.54 2.27
CA ILE A 77 0.23 1.20 2.44
C ILE A 77 0.62 0.28 1.29
N PHE A 78 0.59 0.76 0.06
CA PHE A 78 1.01 -0.01 -1.11
C PHE A 78 2.50 -0.34 -1.09
N CYS A 79 3.36 0.57 -0.61
CA CYS A 79 4.78 0.28 -0.36
C CYS A 79 4.97 -0.82 0.69
N VAL A 80 4.30 -0.70 1.84
CA VAL A 80 4.34 -1.70 2.91
C VAL A 80 3.79 -3.04 2.41
N ALA A 81 2.73 -3.02 1.61
CA ALA A 81 2.15 -4.21 1.00
C ALA A 81 3.14 -4.92 0.08
N ALA A 82 3.87 -4.18 -0.77
CA ALA A 82 4.89 -4.76 -1.65
C ALA A 82 6.03 -5.40 -0.84
N PHE A 83 6.46 -4.75 0.24
CA PHE A 83 7.45 -5.32 1.16
C PHE A 83 6.93 -6.59 1.85
N LEU A 84 5.74 -6.55 2.46
CA LEU A 84 5.13 -7.71 3.10
C LEU A 84 4.90 -8.86 2.11
N ALA A 85 4.53 -8.56 0.86
CA ALA A 85 4.34 -9.56 -0.17
C ALA A 85 5.62 -10.36 -0.43
N GLN A 86 6.78 -9.68 -0.42
CA GLN A 86 8.08 -10.33 -0.57
C GLN A 86 8.36 -11.29 0.60
N GLU A 87 8.11 -10.87 1.84
CA GLU A 87 8.30 -11.71 3.03
C GLU A 87 7.35 -12.91 3.04
N ILE A 88 6.05 -12.68 2.78
CA ILE A 88 5.04 -13.74 2.68
C ILE A 88 5.40 -14.73 1.57
N ARG A 89 5.91 -14.23 0.43
CA ARG A 89 6.37 -15.08 -0.66
C ARG A 89 7.56 -15.93 -0.27
N GLY A 90 8.51 -15.39 0.50
CA GLY A 90 9.61 -16.14 1.08
C GLY A 90 9.12 -17.31 1.93
N VAL A 91 8.20 -17.05 2.86
CA VAL A 91 7.58 -18.08 3.72
C VAL A 91 6.84 -19.13 2.89
N TYR A 92 6.08 -18.71 1.87
CA TYR A 92 5.39 -19.63 0.96
C TYR A 92 6.37 -20.57 0.27
N LEU A 93 7.48 -20.05 -0.29
CA LEU A 93 8.45 -20.85 -1.03
C LEU A 93 9.16 -21.85 -0.12
N THR A 94 9.53 -21.44 1.10
CA THR A 94 10.09 -22.35 2.11
C THR A 94 9.10 -23.46 2.45
N THR A 95 7.84 -23.10 2.73
CA THR A 95 6.79 -24.08 3.06
C THR A 95 6.57 -25.07 1.92
N MET A 96 6.51 -24.61 0.69
CA MET A 96 6.34 -25.49 -0.47
C MET A 96 7.53 -26.43 -0.67
N THR A 97 8.75 -25.94 -0.42
CA THR A 97 9.96 -26.76 -0.50
C THR A 97 9.94 -27.88 0.55
N GLU A 98 9.58 -27.56 1.79
CA GLU A 98 9.40 -28.55 2.87
C GLU A 98 8.31 -29.57 2.52
N LEU A 99 7.17 -29.10 2.00
CA LEU A 99 6.04 -29.95 1.60
C LEU A 99 6.44 -30.93 0.50
N THR A 100 7.25 -30.50 -0.46
CA THR A 100 7.69 -31.35 -1.59
C THR A 100 8.75 -32.37 -1.20
N ASN A 101 9.44 -32.15 -0.08
CA ASN A 101 10.41 -33.09 0.49
C ASN A 101 9.78 -34.07 1.49
N TYR A 102 8.48 -33.92 1.78
CA TYR A 102 7.76 -34.81 2.69
C TYR A 102 7.49 -36.17 2.03
N GLU A 103 7.76 -37.24 2.77
CA GLU A 103 7.54 -38.60 2.32
C GLU A 103 6.04 -38.82 2.03
N ASN A 104 5.70 -39.32 0.83
CA ASN A 104 4.33 -39.49 0.33
C ASN A 104 3.55 -38.20 0.01
N ALA A 105 4.20 -37.03 -0.13
CA ALA A 105 3.51 -35.80 -0.52
C ALA A 105 2.75 -35.92 -1.85
N GLU A 106 3.31 -36.63 -2.82
CA GLU A 106 2.69 -36.85 -4.13
C GLU A 106 1.40 -37.69 -4.04
N GLU A 107 1.36 -38.66 -3.14
CA GLU A 107 0.19 -39.52 -2.91
C GLU A 107 -0.93 -38.77 -2.17
N LEU A 108 -0.57 -37.89 -1.22
CA LEU A 108 -1.53 -37.12 -0.42
C LEU A 108 -2.13 -35.91 -1.16
N ILE A 109 -1.34 -35.20 -1.96
CA ILE A 109 -1.72 -33.92 -2.58
C ILE A 109 -2.03 -34.09 -4.07
N GLY A 110 -1.37 -35.04 -4.73
CA GLY A 110 -1.42 -35.22 -6.17
C GLY A 110 -0.31 -34.45 -6.90
N GLN A 111 0.32 -35.13 -7.86
CA GLN A 111 1.45 -34.62 -8.63
C GLN A 111 1.16 -33.28 -9.35
N GLU A 112 -0.04 -33.12 -9.89
CA GLU A 112 -0.45 -31.91 -10.63
C GLU A 112 -0.49 -30.67 -9.72
N TYR A 113 -0.98 -30.82 -8.49
CA TYR A 113 -1.02 -29.73 -7.52
C TYR A 113 0.37 -29.36 -7.02
N LEU A 114 1.25 -30.35 -6.83
CA LEU A 114 2.65 -30.09 -6.49
C LEU A 114 3.38 -29.35 -7.61
N LYS A 115 3.22 -29.77 -8.88
CA LYS A 115 3.78 -29.06 -10.04
C LYS A 115 3.25 -27.63 -10.15
N ALA A 116 1.96 -27.43 -9.92
CA ALA A 116 1.35 -26.10 -9.93
C ALA A 116 1.89 -25.21 -8.80
N ALA A 117 2.02 -25.75 -7.58
CA ALA A 117 2.54 -25.01 -6.42
C ALA A 117 4.03 -24.67 -6.57
N GLN A 118 4.81 -25.53 -7.23
CA GLN A 118 6.22 -25.28 -7.57
C GLN A 118 6.40 -24.28 -8.71
N ASN A 119 5.34 -23.94 -9.46
CA ASN A 119 5.44 -22.95 -10.52
C ASN A 119 5.78 -21.58 -9.92
N ARG A 120 6.89 -21.01 -10.37
CA ARG A 120 7.40 -19.72 -9.89
C ARG A 120 6.38 -18.60 -10.01
N VAL A 121 5.46 -18.65 -10.98
CA VAL A 121 4.45 -17.61 -11.23
C VAL A 121 3.30 -17.66 -10.21
N VAL A 122 3.03 -18.81 -9.60
CA VAL A 122 1.88 -19.00 -8.71
C VAL A 122 2.10 -18.28 -7.38
N GLY A 123 1.06 -17.62 -6.88
CA GLY A 123 1.03 -17.03 -5.53
C GLY A 123 1.40 -15.55 -5.45
N TYR A 124 1.97 -14.95 -6.49
CA TYR A 124 2.37 -13.53 -6.48
C TYR A 124 1.21 -12.57 -6.20
N GLY A 125 0.07 -12.76 -6.87
CA GLY A 125 -1.13 -11.96 -6.64
C GLY A 125 -1.70 -12.15 -5.23
N GLY A 126 -1.72 -13.39 -4.74
CA GLY A 126 -2.21 -13.74 -3.40
C GLY A 126 -1.37 -13.11 -2.30
N CYS A 127 -0.04 -13.25 -2.36
CA CYS A 127 0.86 -12.68 -1.35
C CYS A 127 0.74 -11.14 -1.31
N PHE A 128 0.62 -10.49 -2.47
CA PHE A 128 0.39 -9.06 -2.54
C PHE A 128 -0.97 -8.64 -1.96
N ALA A 129 -2.04 -9.36 -2.28
CA ALA A 129 -3.37 -9.09 -1.74
C ALA A 129 -3.40 -9.23 -0.20
N VAL A 130 -2.79 -10.29 0.34
CA VAL A 130 -2.68 -10.49 1.79
C VAL A 130 -1.87 -9.37 2.44
N GLY A 131 -0.72 -9.01 1.86
CA GLY A 131 0.09 -7.89 2.34
C GLY A 131 -0.69 -6.57 2.33
N LEU A 132 -1.45 -6.31 1.27
CA LEU A 132 -2.26 -5.10 1.11
C LEU A 132 -3.40 -5.01 2.12
N VAL A 133 -4.17 -6.09 2.29
CA VAL A 133 -5.27 -6.13 3.27
C VAL A 133 -4.72 -5.95 4.68
N THR A 134 -3.64 -6.66 5.02
CA THR A 134 -3.01 -6.59 6.35
C THR A 134 -2.50 -5.18 6.64
N ALA A 135 -1.73 -4.59 5.72
CA ALA A 135 -1.22 -3.23 5.85
C ALA A 135 -2.36 -2.21 5.96
N ARG A 136 -3.42 -2.36 5.16
CA ARG A 136 -4.56 -1.44 5.18
C ARG A 136 -5.34 -1.50 6.48
N MET A 137 -5.60 -2.70 7.00
CA MET A 137 -6.33 -2.89 8.26
C MET A 137 -5.58 -2.29 9.44
N LEU A 138 -4.26 -2.48 9.50
CA LEU A 138 -3.45 -2.04 10.64
C LEU A 138 -3.06 -0.56 10.56
N LEU A 139 -2.71 -0.07 9.37
CA LEU A 139 -2.02 1.21 9.24
C LEU A 139 -2.91 2.35 8.73
N TYR A 140 -3.99 2.10 7.99
CA TYR A 140 -4.72 3.18 7.30
C TYR A 140 -5.22 4.27 8.24
N LYS A 141 -5.92 3.90 9.32
CA LYS A 141 -6.42 4.88 10.30
C LYS A 141 -5.28 5.64 10.98
N ILE A 142 -4.19 4.96 11.30
CA ILE A 142 -3.03 5.54 11.98
C ILE A 142 -2.35 6.56 11.05
N LEU A 143 -2.05 6.16 9.82
CA LEU A 143 -1.38 6.98 8.82
C LEU A 143 -2.19 8.23 8.48
N VAL A 144 -3.49 8.08 8.21
CA VAL A 144 -4.36 9.22 7.92
C VAL A 144 -4.39 10.19 9.11
N ASN A 145 -4.49 9.68 10.34
CA ASN A 145 -4.52 10.53 11.54
C ASN A 145 -3.20 11.29 11.74
N VAL A 146 -2.06 10.59 11.65
CA VAL A 146 -0.73 11.18 11.83
C VAL A 146 -0.46 12.22 10.73
N ALA A 147 -0.66 11.84 9.46
CA ALA A 147 -0.43 12.72 8.34
C ALA A 147 -1.38 13.93 8.34
N SER A 148 -2.64 13.77 8.76
CA SER A 148 -3.58 14.89 8.91
C SER A 148 -3.13 15.87 9.98
N ARG A 149 -2.66 15.39 11.14
CA ARG A 149 -2.13 16.27 12.20
C ARG A 149 -0.91 17.06 11.74
N VAL A 150 0.02 16.43 11.02
CA VAL A 150 1.27 17.08 10.59
C VAL A 150 1.00 18.08 9.44
N LEU A 151 0.27 17.64 8.42
CA LEU A 151 0.15 18.35 7.14
C LEU A 151 -1.05 19.29 7.07
N VAL A 152 -2.17 18.95 7.74
CA VAL A 152 -3.41 19.73 7.71
C VAL A 152 -3.60 20.57 8.97
N LEU A 153 -3.33 20.03 10.16
CA LEU A 153 -3.67 20.64 11.46
C LEU A 153 -2.49 20.74 12.45
N PRO A 154 -1.36 21.34 12.07
CA PRO A 154 -0.14 21.33 12.88
C PRO A 154 -0.27 22.05 14.22
N ASN A 155 -1.21 22.99 14.34
CA ASN A 155 -1.36 23.89 15.49
C ASN A 155 -2.79 23.96 16.02
N TYR A 156 -3.66 23.02 15.64
CA TYR A 156 -5.07 23.05 16.04
C TYR A 156 -5.27 22.32 17.38
N ARG A 157 -5.62 23.07 18.42
CA ARG A 157 -5.95 22.58 19.78
C ARG A 157 -7.47 22.45 20.03
N GLY A 158 -8.29 22.36 18.99
CA GLY A 158 -9.75 22.23 19.09
C GLY A 158 -10.27 20.83 18.77
N ASN A 159 -11.57 20.61 18.93
CA ASN A 159 -12.21 19.35 18.51
C ASN A 159 -12.19 19.24 16.98
N VAL A 160 -11.80 18.06 16.50
CA VAL A 160 -11.81 17.70 15.07
C VAL A 160 -12.96 16.73 14.81
N CYS A 161 -13.63 16.89 13.68
CA CYS A 161 -14.66 15.95 13.27
C CYS A 161 -14.04 14.55 13.11
N PRO A 162 -14.60 13.49 13.75
CA PRO A 162 -14.05 12.14 13.66
C PRO A 162 -14.16 11.54 12.25
N MET A 163 -15.05 12.06 11.39
CA MET A 163 -15.29 11.58 10.03
C MET A 163 -14.44 12.29 8.96
N CYS A 164 -14.37 13.63 9.00
CA CYS A 164 -13.66 14.40 7.98
C CYS A 164 -12.38 15.06 8.49
N GLN A 165 -12.03 14.93 9.77
CA GLN A 165 -10.83 15.51 10.39
C GLN A 165 -10.67 17.01 10.15
N GLN A 166 -11.76 17.70 9.76
CA GLN A 166 -11.78 19.15 9.68
C GLN A 166 -12.00 19.72 11.08
N PRO A 167 -11.40 20.89 11.37
CA PRO A 167 -11.60 21.57 12.65
C PRO A 167 -13.08 21.97 12.78
N THR A 168 -13.77 21.47 13.79
CA THR A 168 -15.15 21.90 14.08
C THR A 168 -15.07 23.21 14.85
N GLN A 169 -15.62 24.30 14.29
CA GLN A 169 -15.85 25.51 15.07
C GLN A 169 -16.94 25.19 16.09
N ILE A 170 -16.55 24.98 17.34
CA ILE A 170 -17.49 25.03 18.46
C ILE A 170 -17.77 26.52 18.66
N HIS A 171 -19.01 26.93 18.41
CA HIS A 171 -19.56 28.19 18.89
C HIS A 171 -19.71 28.14 20.41
#